data_AF-A0A3P7QYD1-F1
#
_entry.id   AF-A0A3P7QYD1-F1
#
_cell.length_a   1.000
_cell.length_b   1.000
_cell.length_c   1.000
_cell.angle_alpha   90.00
_cell.angle_beta   90.00
_cell.angle_gamma   90.00
#
_symmetry.space_group_name_H-M   'P 1'
#
loop_
_entity.id
_entity.type
_entity.pdbx_description
1 polymer ?
#
loop_
_entity_poly.entity_id
_entity_poly.type
_entity_poly.pdbx_seq_one_letter_code
_entity_poly.pdbx_strand_id
1 'polypeptide(L)'
;MAHTVDVLIIGAGIAGLTAAMRLKQANIDNILVLEARDRIGGRVATTMFRGVELSIGPMYVHGEANNPVAQLVKQLKLPVHPSDYSTFGAKSCVARLASSGEEVASQLGAVIAKHEEALHRLSTLPIPPSDKTKAAAMTACGWKPTSHLERAYDGMRSDLYNGLPSHYASAYADQVCCIFGDEEDTEYVLSQGDGYRCIVEHLAAKADLLNKSKKLALSTVIDKV
;
A
#
# COMPACT_ATOMS: atom_id res chain seq x y z
N MET A 1 -13.64 19.50 29.79
CA MET A 1 -12.52 19.60 30.74
C MET A 1 -11.27 19.90 29.94
N ALA A 2 -10.42 20.83 30.38
CA ALA A 2 -9.14 21.06 29.72
C ALA A 2 -8.27 19.80 29.90
N HIS A 3 -7.80 19.21 28.81
CA HIS A 3 -6.82 18.14 28.87
C HIS A 3 -5.45 18.78 29.15
N THR A 4 -4.96 18.65 30.38
CA THR A 4 -3.59 19.06 30.72
C THR A 4 -2.64 17.94 30.33
N VAL A 5 -1.96 18.09 29.19
CA VAL A 5 -0.93 17.18 28.72
C VAL A 5 0.41 17.89 28.61
N ASP A 6 1.51 17.16 28.84
CA ASP A 6 2.86 17.71 28.73
C ASP A 6 3.29 17.80 27.26
N VAL A 7 2.82 16.85 26.44
CA VAL A 7 3.11 16.81 25.00
C VAL A 7 1.85 16.48 24.20
N LEU A 8 1.56 17.31 23.20
CA LEU A 8 0.53 17.07 22.20
C LEU A 8 1.17 16.65 20.88
N ILE A 9 0.75 15.50 20.34
CA ILE A 9 1.19 14.98 19.05
C ILE A 9 0.03 15.10 18.06
N ILE A 10 0.23 15.83 16.97
CA ILE A 10 -0.76 15.99 15.90
C ILE A 10 -0.43 15.02 14.76
N GLY A 11 -1.28 14.01 14.60
CA GLY A 11 -1.21 12.95 13.59
C GLY A 11 -0.73 11.62 14.16
N ALA A 12 -1.50 10.55 13.94
CA ALA A 12 -1.18 9.18 14.31
C ALA A 12 -0.60 8.37 13.14
N GLY A 13 0.20 9.02 12.28
CA GLY A 13 1.04 8.34 11.28
C GLY A 13 2.32 7.76 11.89
N ILE A 14 3.16 7.10 11.07
CA ILE A 14 4.44 6.50 11.52
C ILE A 14 5.28 7.47 12.36
N ALA A 15 5.42 8.74 11.92
CA ALA A 15 6.20 9.74 12.64
C ALA A 15 5.63 10.03 14.04
N GLY A 16 4.33 10.30 14.16
CA GLY A 16 3.68 10.59 15.44
C GLY A 16 3.66 9.38 16.39
N LEU A 17 3.42 8.18 15.86
CA LEU A 17 3.49 6.93 16.64
C LEU A 17 4.92 6.65 17.13
N THR A 18 5.92 6.90 16.29
CA THR A 18 7.34 6.78 16.69
C THR A 18 7.69 7.79 17.77
N ALA A 19 7.23 9.05 17.65
CA ALA A 19 7.43 10.06 18.68
C ALA A 19 6.79 9.63 20.02
N ALA A 20 5.53 9.18 20.01
CA ALA A 20 4.83 8.69 21.18
C ALA A 20 5.58 7.51 21.84
N MET A 21 6.05 6.55 21.04
CA MET A 21 6.87 5.43 21.52
C MET A 21 8.17 5.92 22.18
N ARG A 22 8.89 6.87 21.56
CA ARG A 22 10.15 7.40 22.10
C ARG A 22 9.95 8.20 23.39
N LEU A 23 8.88 9.00 23.48
CA LEU A 23 8.51 9.73 24.71
C LEU A 23 8.25 8.75 25.85
N LYS A 24 7.48 7.70 25.59
CA LYS A 24 7.24 6.65 26.58
C LYS A 24 8.54 5.96 27.02
N GLN A 25 9.45 5.64 26.09
CA GLN A 25 10.79 5.09 26.43
C GLN A 25 11.62 6.04 27.30
N ALA A 26 11.41 7.34 27.19
CA ALA A 26 12.02 8.37 28.03
C ALA A 26 11.25 8.66 29.33
N ASN A 27 10.22 7.85 29.67
CA ASN A 27 9.33 8.03 30.81
C ASN A 27 8.48 9.31 30.77
N ILE A 28 8.23 9.86 29.58
CA ILE A 28 7.30 10.96 29.35
C ILE A 28 5.96 10.37 28.88
N ASP A 29 5.02 10.22 29.81
CA ASP A 29 3.79 9.45 29.57
C ASP A 29 2.50 10.30 29.51
N ASN A 30 2.54 11.54 30.00
CA ASN A 30 1.42 12.48 29.93
C ASN A 30 1.32 13.12 28.54
N ILE A 31 0.96 12.30 27.55
CA ILE A 31 0.86 12.68 26.14
C ILE A 31 -0.56 12.50 25.62
N LEU A 32 -0.90 13.26 24.58
CA LEU A 32 -2.10 13.04 23.78
C LEU A 32 -1.76 13.05 22.29
N VAL A 33 -2.23 12.03 21.57
CA VAL A 33 -2.13 11.93 20.11
C VAL A 33 -3.50 12.23 19.51
N LEU A 34 -3.55 13.22 18.61
CA LEU A 34 -4.76 13.61 17.90
C LEU A 34 -4.64 13.22 16.44
N GLU A 35 -5.60 12.47 15.91
CA GLU A 35 -5.65 12.08 14.51
C GLU A 35 -6.99 12.49 13.91
N ALA A 36 -6.94 13.13 12.74
CA ALA A 36 -8.12 13.61 12.05
C ALA A 36 -8.95 12.45 11.46
N ARG A 37 -8.30 11.32 11.14
CA ARG A 37 -8.96 10.11 10.65
C ARG A 37 -9.47 9.24 11.79
N ASP A 38 -10.38 8.35 11.45
CA ASP A 38 -10.93 7.32 12.33
C ASP A 38 -9.99 6.12 12.55
N ARG A 39 -8.72 6.24 12.11
CA ARG A 39 -7.71 5.19 12.14
C ARG A 39 -6.31 5.75 12.31
N ILE A 40 -5.43 4.94 12.90
CA ILE A 40 -3.98 5.18 12.91
C ILE A 40 -3.34 4.84 11.55
N GLY A 41 -2.06 5.20 11.39
CA GLY A 41 -1.23 4.86 10.23
C GLY A 41 -1.06 5.99 9.21
N GLY A 42 -1.97 6.96 9.19
CA GLY A 42 -1.90 8.11 8.27
C GLY A 42 -1.90 7.66 6.80
N ARG A 43 -0.76 7.88 6.12
CA ARG A 43 -0.54 7.46 4.72
C ARG A 43 -0.38 5.95 4.56
N VAL A 44 -0.10 5.21 5.63
CA VAL A 44 -0.25 3.75 5.62
C VAL A 44 -1.73 3.44 5.73
N ALA A 45 -2.29 2.86 4.67
CA ALA A 45 -3.72 2.64 4.54
C ALA A 45 -4.04 1.49 3.61
N THR A 46 -5.14 0.79 3.90
CA THR A 46 -5.77 -0.15 2.99
C THR A 46 -7.15 0.37 2.58
N THR A 47 -7.63 -0.07 1.42
CA THR A 47 -8.99 0.19 0.93
C THR A 47 -9.63 -1.09 0.44
N MET A 48 -10.96 -1.14 0.49
CA MET A 48 -11.71 -2.25 -0.07
C MET A 48 -12.10 -1.95 -1.51
N PHE A 49 -11.62 -2.75 -2.45
CA PHE A 49 -11.98 -2.63 -3.85
C PHE A 49 -12.41 -3.97 -4.42
N ARG A 50 -13.66 -4.03 -4.91
CA ARG A 50 -14.23 -5.21 -5.57
C ARG A 50 -14.13 -6.51 -4.75
N GLY A 51 -14.16 -6.42 -3.42
CA GLY A 51 -14.06 -7.57 -2.51
C GLY A 51 -12.62 -7.97 -2.13
N VAL A 52 -11.65 -7.12 -2.49
CA VAL A 52 -10.22 -7.32 -2.22
C VAL A 52 -9.70 -6.14 -1.43
N GLU A 53 -8.99 -6.40 -0.34
CA GLU A 53 -8.27 -5.38 0.42
C GLU A 53 -6.98 -5.03 -0.34
N LEU A 54 -6.86 -3.75 -0.73
CA LEU A 54 -5.71 -3.21 -1.44
C LEU A 54 -4.95 -2.23 -0.54
N SER A 55 -3.63 -2.35 -0.48
CA SER A 55 -2.77 -1.30 0.05
C SER A 55 -2.78 -0.10 -0.90
N ILE A 56 -3.02 1.08 -0.36
CA ILE A 56 -2.98 2.37 -1.09
C ILE A 56 -1.93 3.32 -0.50
N GLY A 57 -1.05 2.77 0.35
CA GLY A 57 0.00 3.48 1.05
C GLY A 57 1.40 3.08 0.57
N PRO A 58 2.43 3.22 1.42
CA PRO A 58 3.77 2.76 1.09
C PRO A 58 3.79 1.24 0.96
N MET A 59 4.56 0.76 -0.01
CA MET A 59 4.70 -0.67 -0.33
C MET A 59 6.16 -1.11 -0.43
N TYR A 60 7.10 -0.16 -0.50
CA TYR A 60 8.52 -0.40 -0.76
C TYR A 60 9.38 -0.06 0.45
N VAL A 61 10.19 -1.02 0.87
CA VAL A 61 11.30 -0.79 1.80
C VAL A 61 12.56 -0.66 0.97
N HIS A 62 13.11 0.56 0.86
CA HIS A 62 14.31 0.84 0.08
C HIS A 62 15.57 0.65 0.91
N GLY A 63 16.39 -0.32 0.55
CA GLY A 63 17.65 -0.62 1.22
C GLY A 63 17.51 -1.40 2.50
N GLU A 64 18.49 -2.29 2.74
CA GLU A 64 18.62 -2.95 4.04
C GLU A 64 19.66 -2.25 4.92
N ALA A 65 20.75 -1.76 4.31
CA ALA A 65 21.84 -1.13 5.04
C ALA A 65 21.37 0.20 5.67
N ASN A 66 21.44 0.28 7.00
CA ASN A 66 21.04 1.47 7.78
C ASN A 66 19.57 1.90 7.63
N ASN A 67 18.68 1.00 7.19
CA ASN A 67 17.25 1.31 7.11
C ASN A 67 16.48 0.81 8.36
N PRO A 68 15.95 1.71 9.21
CA PRO A 68 15.19 1.31 10.40
C PRO A 68 13.88 0.58 10.05
N VAL A 69 13.31 0.82 8.86
CA VAL A 69 12.13 0.08 8.38
C VAL A 69 12.51 -1.36 8.05
N ALA A 70 13.65 -1.59 7.39
CA ALA A 70 14.14 -2.95 7.12
C ALA A 70 14.43 -3.73 8.42
N GLN A 71 14.96 -3.05 9.45
CA GLN A 71 15.13 -3.65 10.77
C GLN A 71 13.79 -4.06 11.40
N LEU A 72 12.77 -3.20 11.31
CA LEU A 72 11.43 -3.51 11.80
C LEU A 72 10.79 -4.68 11.05
N VAL A 73 10.96 -4.75 9.72
CA VAL A 73 10.52 -5.88 8.91
C VAL A 73 11.14 -7.19 9.40
N LYS A 74 12.46 -7.20 9.61
CA LYS A 74 13.19 -8.37 10.13
C LYS A 74 12.73 -8.73 11.55
N GLN A 75 12.58 -7.74 12.43
CA GLN A 75 12.15 -7.93 13.81
C GLN A 75 10.73 -8.51 13.90
N LEU A 76 9.83 -8.03 13.06
CA LEU A 76 8.43 -8.45 13.00
C LEU A 76 8.22 -9.72 12.16
N LYS A 77 9.28 -10.22 11.51
CA LYS A 77 9.22 -11.37 10.59
C LYS A 77 8.14 -11.18 9.53
N LEU A 78 7.99 -9.95 9.02
CA LEU A 78 7.00 -9.69 7.99
C LEU A 78 7.40 -10.46 6.72
N PRO A 79 6.43 -11.02 5.98
CA PRO A 79 6.73 -11.71 4.74
C PRO A 79 7.15 -10.69 3.68
N VAL A 80 8.19 -11.07 2.92
CA VAL A 80 8.86 -10.19 1.95
C VAL A 80 8.98 -10.87 0.61
N HIS A 81 8.78 -10.12 -0.48
CA HIS A 81 9.08 -10.61 -1.82
C HIS A 81 10.39 -10.02 -2.34
N PRO A 82 11.17 -10.81 -3.11
CA PRO A 82 12.33 -10.29 -3.83
C PRO A 82 11.94 -9.17 -4.81
N SER A 83 12.90 -8.29 -5.12
CA SER A 83 12.82 -7.29 -6.20
C SER A 83 12.73 -7.94 -7.59
N ASP A 84 11.65 -8.67 -7.90
CA ASP A 84 11.35 -9.06 -9.26
C ASP A 84 10.52 -7.96 -9.93
N TYR A 85 11.21 -7.12 -10.71
CA TYR A 85 10.63 -5.98 -11.43
C TYR A 85 9.50 -6.37 -12.37
N SER A 86 9.51 -7.61 -12.91
CA SER A 86 8.46 -8.08 -13.82
C SER A 86 7.11 -8.24 -13.12
N THR A 87 7.10 -8.67 -11.85
CA THR A 87 5.87 -8.90 -11.07
C THR A 87 5.59 -7.84 -9.98
N PHE A 88 6.36 -6.75 -10.00
CA PHE A 88 6.57 -5.77 -8.92
C PHE A 88 5.34 -4.95 -8.49
N GLY A 89 4.58 -4.40 -9.45
CA GLY A 89 3.41 -3.57 -9.16
C GLY A 89 2.19 -4.35 -8.67
N ALA A 90 2.22 -5.67 -8.83
CA ALA A 90 1.07 -6.54 -8.61
C ALA A 90 1.02 -7.14 -7.21
N LYS A 91 2.09 -7.85 -6.82
CA LYS A 91 2.15 -8.60 -5.56
C LYS A 91 2.19 -7.70 -4.32
N SER A 92 2.64 -6.45 -4.49
CA SER A 92 2.83 -5.45 -3.44
C SER A 92 1.54 -4.79 -2.95
N CYS A 93 0.50 -4.73 -3.78
CA CYS A 93 -0.74 -4.00 -3.48
C CYS A 93 -1.83 -4.86 -2.86
N VAL A 94 -1.83 -6.17 -3.11
CA VAL A 94 -3.02 -6.99 -2.84
C VAL A 94 -2.82 -7.73 -1.54
N ALA A 95 -3.63 -7.37 -0.54
CA ALA A 95 -3.48 -7.89 0.81
C ALA A 95 -4.29 -9.17 1.02
N ARG A 96 -5.61 -9.06 1.01
CA ARG A 96 -6.50 -10.14 1.46
C ARG A 96 -7.87 -10.10 0.79
N LEU A 97 -8.58 -11.23 0.75
CA LEU A 97 -10.02 -11.23 0.45
C LEU A 97 -10.82 -10.61 1.60
N ALA A 98 -11.79 -9.77 1.27
CA ALA A 98 -12.70 -9.17 2.25
C ALA A 98 -13.47 -10.20 3.09
N SER A 99 -13.84 -11.31 2.44
CA SER A 99 -14.75 -12.31 2.98
C SER A 99 -14.10 -13.27 3.95
N SER A 100 -12.80 -13.55 3.77
CA SER A 100 -12.08 -14.59 4.53
C SER A 100 -10.84 -14.08 5.26
N GLY A 101 -10.34 -12.88 4.94
CA GLY A 101 -9.02 -12.44 5.40
C GLY A 101 -7.87 -13.28 4.83
N GLU A 102 -8.15 -14.15 3.87
CA GLU A 102 -7.14 -14.99 3.22
C GLU A 102 -6.24 -14.14 2.34
N GLU A 103 -4.94 -14.39 2.43
CA GLU A 103 -3.93 -13.76 1.59
C GLU A 103 -4.04 -14.26 0.15
N VAL A 104 -4.12 -13.33 -0.80
CA VAL A 104 -4.36 -13.66 -2.22
C VAL A 104 -3.12 -13.52 -3.10
N ALA A 105 -1.95 -13.26 -2.50
CA ALA A 105 -0.70 -13.10 -3.24
C ALA A 105 -0.40 -14.33 -4.14
N SER A 106 -0.70 -15.54 -3.65
CA SER A 106 -0.54 -16.79 -4.42
C SER A 106 -1.51 -16.87 -5.61
N GLN A 107 -2.76 -16.43 -5.43
CA GLN A 107 -3.79 -16.43 -6.47
C GLN A 107 -3.52 -15.36 -7.54
N LEU A 108 -2.83 -14.28 -7.16
CA LEU A 108 -2.50 -13.18 -8.06
C LEU A 108 -1.50 -13.57 -9.15
N GLY A 109 -0.65 -14.59 -8.92
CA GLY A 109 0.33 -15.04 -9.90
C GLY A 109 -0.28 -15.38 -11.26
N ALA A 110 -1.41 -16.13 -11.27
CA ALA A 110 -2.11 -16.48 -12.50
C ALA A 110 -2.77 -15.25 -13.17
N VAL A 111 -3.25 -14.29 -12.38
CA VAL A 111 -3.85 -13.04 -12.89
C VAL A 111 -2.79 -12.17 -13.56
N ILE A 112 -1.61 -12.06 -12.94
CA ILE A 112 -0.46 -11.31 -13.47
C ILE A 112 0.00 -11.93 -14.78
N ALA A 113 0.26 -13.24 -14.81
CA ALA A 113 0.71 -13.94 -16.00
C ALA A 113 -0.26 -13.74 -17.17
N LYS A 114 -1.57 -13.88 -16.91
CA LYS A 114 -2.62 -13.62 -17.92
C LYS A 114 -2.60 -12.19 -18.45
N HIS A 115 -2.35 -11.20 -17.59
CA HIS A 115 -2.25 -9.80 -17.99
C HIS A 115 -0.97 -9.52 -18.79
N GLU A 116 0.17 -10.07 -18.36
CA GLU A 116 1.46 -9.94 -19.04
C GLU A 116 1.42 -10.55 -20.45
N GLU A 117 0.79 -11.71 -20.61
CA GLU A 117 0.55 -12.29 -21.93
C GLU A 117 -0.27 -11.35 -22.84
N ALA A 118 -1.26 -10.65 -22.27
CA ALA A 118 -2.05 -9.69 -23.03
C ALA A 118 -1.24 -8.44 -23.39
N LEU A 119 -0.39 -7.94 -22.49
CA LEU A 119 0.56 -6.86 -22.79
C LEU A 119 1.55 -7.26 -23.88
N HIS A 120 2.07 -8.49 -23.84
CA HIS A 120 2.97 -9.01 -24.87
C HIS A 120 2.27 -9.12 -26.23
N ARG A 121 1.01 -9.58 -26.26
CA ARG A 121 0.22 -9.55 -27.50
C ARG A 121 -0.02 -8.13 -28.00
N LEU A 122 -0.21 -7.16 -27.10
CA LEU A 122 -0.37 -5.75 -27.46
C LEU A 122 0.90 -5.16 -28.06
N SER A 123 2.08 -5.47 -27.49
CA SER A 123 3.37 -4.93 -27.95
C SER A 123 3.84 -5.47 -29.30
N THR A 124 3.28 -6.60 -29.74
CA THR A 124 3.58 -7.22 -31.05
C THR A 124 2.65 -6.75 -32.18
N LEU A 125 1.67 -5.88 -31.89
CA LEU A 125 0.77 -5.36 -32.92
C LEU A 125 1.50 -4.36 -33.86
N PRO A 126 1.37 -4.52 -35.19
CA PRO A 126 2.11 -3.71 -36.16
C PRO A 126 1.68 -2.24 -36.23
N ILE A 127 0.43 -1.93 -35.87
CA ILE A 127 -0.07 -0.57 -35.68
C ILE A 127 -0.77 -0.56 -34.32
N PRO A 128 -0.25 0.16 -33.31
CA PRO A 128 -0.91 0.16 -32.03
C PRO A 128 -2.18 1.03 -32.12
N PRO A 129 -3.29 0.63 -31.49
CA PRO A 129 -4.57 1.31 -31.66
C PRO A 129 -4.58 2.64 -30.89
N SER A 130 -4.12 3.72 -31.53
CA SER A 130 -4.01 5.07 -30.95
C SER A 130 -5.32 5.62 -30.41
N ASP A 131 -6.45 5.23 -31.03
CA ASP A 131 -7.78 5.78 -30.73
C ASP A 131 -8.62 4.84 -29.86
N LYS A 132 -8.01 3.79 -29.28
CA LYS A 132 -8.71 2.87 -28.38
C LYS A 132 -8.34 3.13 -26.93
N THR A 133 -9.34 2.97 -26.07
CA THR A 133 -9.13 2.91 -24.63
C THR A 133 -8.26 1.68 -24.29
N LYS A 134 -7.51 1.75 -23.18
CA LYS A 134 -6.72 0.64 -22.65
C LYS A 134 -7.59 -0.61 -22.50
N ALA A 135 -8.81 -0.47 -21.98
CA ALA A 135 -9.76 -1.56 -21.83
C ALA A 135 -10.08 -2.26 -23.18
N ALA A 136 -10.33 -1.48 -24.24
CA ALA A 136 -10.64 -2.04 -25.55
C ALA A 136 -9.42 -2.72 -26.20
N ALA A 137 -8.24 -2.09 -26.11
CA ALA A 137 -6.99 -2.64 -26.62
C ALA A 137 -6.62 -3.95 -25.90
N MET A 138 -6.64 -3.94 -24.56
CA MET A 138 -6.34 -5.11 -23.73
C MET A 138 -7.35 -6.24 -23.92
N THR A 139 -8.64 -5.93 -24.12
CA THR A 139 -9.67 -6.92 -24.45
C THR A 139 -9.38 -7.64 -25.76
N ALA A 140 -8.96 -6.90 -26.80
CA ALA A 140 -8.55 -7.49 -28.08
C ALA A 140 -7.33 -8.41 -27.93
N CYS A 141 -6.48 -8.12 -26.94
CA CYS A 141 -5.34 -8.95 -26.55
C CYS A 141 -5.68 -10.01 -25.50
N GLY A 142 -6.94 -10.33 -25.23
CA GLY A 142 -7.36 -11.42 -24.35
C GLY A 142 -7.42 -11.10 -22.84
N TRP A 143 -7.18 -9.85 -22.45
CA TRP A 143 -7.41 -9.40 -21.07
C TRP A 143 -8.83 -8.87 -20.91
N LYS A 144 -9.70 -9.72 -20.36
CA LYS A 144 -11.08 -9.38 -19.97
C LYS A 144 -11.28 -9.73 -18.50
N PRO A 145 -11.17 -8.76 -17.57
CA PRO A 145 -11.26 -9.03 -16.14
C PRO A 145 -12.71 -9.39 -15.73
N THR A 146 -12.96 -10.66 -15.43
CA THR A 146 -14.29 -11.18 -15.05
C THR A 146 -14.34 -11.65 -13.59
N SER A 147 -13.21 -12.02 -12.98
CA SER A 147 -13.15 -12.35 -11.56
C SER A 147 -12.98 -11.11 -10.68
N HIS A 148 -13.25 -11.25 -9.37
CA HIS A 148 -13.02 -10.17 -8.40
C HIS A 148 -11.54 -9.78 -8.34
N LEU A 149 -10.63 -10.75 -8.40
CA LEU A 149 -9.18 -10.53 -8.39
C LEU A 149 -8.71 -9.85 -9.68
N GLU A 150 -9.19 -10.28 -10.84
CA GLU A 150 -8.82 -9.65 -12.12
C GLU A 150 -9.31 -8.20 -12.20
N ARG A 151 -10.53 -7.93 -11.72
CA ARG A 151 -11.05 -6.55 -11.62
C ARG A 151 -10.27 -5.71 -10.63
N ALA A 152 -9.89 -6.27 -9.49
CA ALA A 152 -9.07 -5.58 -8.50
C ALA A 152 -7.69 -5.25 -9.06
N TYR A 153 -7.09 -6.19 -9.76
CA TYR A 153 -5.81 -6.02 -10.45
C TYR A 153 -5.88 -4.96 -11.56
N ASP A 154 -6.92 -4.98 -12.41
CA ASP A 154 -7.12 -3.97 -13.47
C ASP A 154 -7.30 -2.56 -12.90
N GLY A 155 -8.13 -2.44 -11.86
CA GLY A 155 -8.40 -1.19 -11.16
C GLY A 155 -7.17 -0.64 -10.46
N MET A 156 -6.42 -1.49 -9.77
CA MET A 156 -5.14 -1.12 -9.16
C MET A 156 -4.16 -0.60 -10.23
N ARG A 157 -3.93 -1.36 -11.31
CA ARG A 157 -2.93 -1.00 -12.33
C ARG A 157 -3.29 0.27 -13.10
N SER A 158 -4.57 0.53 -13.33
CA SER A 158 -4.99 1.68 -14.14
C SER A 158 -5.40 2.88 -13.29
N ASP A 159 -6.31 2.67 -12.34
CA ASP A 159 -6.89 3.75 -11.55
C ASP A 159 -5.95 4.19 -10.41
N LEU A 160 -5.45 3.23 -9.62
CA LEU A 160 -4.59 3.56 -8.47
C LEU A 160 -3.21 4.05 -8.89
N TYR A 161 -2.56 3.39 -9.86
CA TYR A 161 -1.21 3.74 -10.28
C TYR A 161 -1.15 4.83 -11.35
N ASN A 162 -2.00 4.77 -12.38
CA ASN A 162 -1.96 5.77 -13.47
C ASN A 162 -2.96 6.92 -13.25
N GLY A 163 -3.75 6.90 -12.17
CA GLY A 163 -4.72 7.94 -11.83
C GLY A 163 -5.94 8.00 -12.75
N LEU A 164 -6.09 7.05 -13.68
CA LEU A 164 -7.19 7.01 -14.67
C LEU A 164 -7.65 5.58 -14.96
N PRO A 165 -8.96 5.29 -14.84
CA PRO A 165 -9.52 3.99 -15.20
C PRO A 165 -9.19 3.56 -16.65
N SER A 166 -9.12 2.25 -16.87
CA SER A 166 -8.73 1.65 -18.17
C SER A 166 -9.66 2.02 -19.35
N HIS A 167 -10.88 2.47 -19.07
CA HIS A 167 -11.82 2.96 -20.09
C HIS A 167 -11.66 4.45 -20.43
N TYR A 168 -10.82 5.19 -19.71
CA TYR A 168 -10.44 6.58 -20.00
C TYR A 168 -8.98 6.72 -20.43
N ALA A 169 -8.11 5.80 -20.00
CA ALA A 169 -6.69 5.82 -20.33
C ALA A 169 -6.41 5.25 -21.73
N SER A 170 -5.41 5.80 -22.42
CA SER A 170 -4.81 5.16 -23.59
C SER A 170 -3.97 3.96 -23.16
N ALA A 171 -3.85 2.94 -24.01
CA ALA A 171 -3.01 1.78 -23.75
C ALA A 171 -1.51 2.13 -23.60
N TYR A 172 -1.09 3.30 -24.10
CA TYR A 172 0.27 3.82 -23.98
C TYR A 172 0.63 4.40 -22.61
N ALA A 173 -0.35 4.72 -21.76
CA ALA A 173 -0.09 5.30 -20.44
C ALA A 173 0.74 4.36 -19.54
N ASP A 174 0.63 3.05 -19.76
CA ASP A 174 1.37 2.01 -18.99
C ASP A 174 2.86 1.91 -19.38
N GLN A 175 3.26 2.43 -20.55
CA GLN A 175 4.65 2.32 -21.03
C GLN A 175 5.58 3.40 -20.43
N VAL A 176 5.01 4.44 -19.81
CA VAL A 176 5.75 5.65 -19.39
C VAL A 176 6.01 5.68 -17.87
N CYS A 177 5.36 4.81 -17.10
CA CYS A 177 5.43 4.85 -15.63
C CYS A 177 6.47 3.86 -15.03
N CYS A 178 7.59 3.65 -15.71
CA CYS A 178 8.73 2.90 -15.16
C CYS A 178 9.73 3.91 -14.58
N ILE A 179 9.53 4.36 -13.33
CA ILE A 179 10.51 5.19 -12.61
C ILE A 179 11.71 4.33 -12.14
N PHE A 180 11.61 3.01 -12.26
CA PHE A 180 12.61 2.04 -11.83
C PHE A 180 13.31 1.48 -13.08
N GLY A 181 14.60 1.79 -13.24
CA GLY A 181 15.44 1.23 -14.29
C GLY A 181 15.92 -0.19 -13.94
N ASP A 182 16.45 -0.89 -14.94
CA ASP A 182 17.03 -2.24 -14.85
C ASP A 182 18.34 -2.31 -14.03
N GLU A 183 18.49 -1.47 -13.00
CA GLU A 183 19.67 -1.48 -12.14
C GLU A 183 19.46 -2.46 -10.98
N GLU A 184 20.55 -3.14 -10.66
CA GLU A 184 20.75 -4.25 -9.71
C GLU A 184 20.46 -3.88 -8.24
N ASP A 185 19.35 -3.17 -7.98
CA ASP A 185 18.88 -2.85 -6.64
C ASP A 185 18.28 -4.11 -6.00
N THR A 186 19.17 -4.90 -5.42
CA THR A 186 18.91 -6.03 -4.51
C THR A 186 18.22 -5.63 -3.20
N GLU A 187 17.66 -4.43 -3.13
CA GLU A 187 17.39 -3.70 -1.89
C GLU A 187 15.90 -3.41 -1.65
N TYR A 188 14.99 -4.14 -2.30
CA TYR A 188 13.55 -3.98 -2.04
C TYR A 188 12.93 -5.21 -1.42
N VAL A 189 12.25 -4.95 -0.31
CA VAL A 189 11.51 -5.94 0.44
C VAL A 189 10.07 -5.45 0.51
N LEU A 190 9.19 -6.13 -0.23
CA LEU A 190 7.76 -5.84 -0.27
C LEU A 190 7.08 -6.54 0.87
N SER A 191 6.54 -5.78 1.82
CA SER A 191 5.69 -6.38 2.83
C SER A 191 4.40 -6.87 2.15
N GLN A 192 4.11 -8.18 2.16
CA GLN A 192 2.87 -8.68 1.56
C GLN A 192 1.67 -7.97 2.18
N GLY A 193 0.76 -7.49 1.34
CA GLY A 193 -0.50 -6.92 1.79
C GLY A 193 -0.39 -5.71 2.72
N ASP A 194 -0.58 -5.96 4.01
CA ASP A 194 -0.65 -4.95 5.06
C ASP A 194 0.62 -4.85 5.91
N GLY A 195 1.79 -5.34 5.47
CA GLY A 195 2.92 -5.39 6.40
C GLY A 195 3.39 -4.02 6.94
N TYR A 196 3.20 -2.91 6.22
CA TYR A 196 3.35 -1.56 6.80
C TYR A 196 2.33 -1.25 7.91
N ARG A 197 1.11 -1.81 7.82
CA ARG A 197 0.12 -1.75 8.91
C ARG A 197 0.62 -2.49 10.14
N CYS A 198 1.28 -3.63 10.00
CA CYS A 198 1.90 -4.32 11.14
C CYS A 198 2.96 -3.44 11.84
N ILE A 199 3.72 -2.66 11.07
CA ILE A 199 4.66 -1.68 11.65
C ILE A 199 3.91 -0.58 12.42
N VAL A 200 2.83 -0.05 11.84
CA VAL A 200 1.97 0.96 12.49
C VAL A 200 1.39 0.42 13.81
N GLU A 201 0.84 -0.78 13.79
CA GLU A 201 0.26 -1.44 14.96
C GLU A 201 1.34 -1.73 16.01
N HIS A 202 2.55 -2.15 15.60
CA HIS A 202 3.68 -2.34 16.51
C HIS A 202 4.07 -1.04 17.22
N LEU A 203 4.23 0.06 16.49
CA LEU A 203 4.59 1.36 17.06
C LEU A 203 3.51 1.87 18.02
N ALA A 204 2.24 1.76 17.63
CA ALA A 204 1.10 2.12 18.48
C ALA A 204 1.01 1.28 19.74
N ALA A 205 1.27 -0.04 19.65
CA ALA A 205 1.30 -0.94 20.80
C ALA A 205 2.43 -0.55 21.77
N LYS A 206 3.63 -0.28 21.25
CA LYS A 206 4.77 0.14 22.08
C LYS A 206 4.51 1.47 22.79
N ALA A 207 3.67 2.34 22.22
CA ALA A 207 3.26 3.62 22.78
C ALA A 207 1.98 3.57 23.67
N ASP A 208 1.40 2.39 23.94
CA ASP A 208 0.11 2.23 24.65
C ASP A 208 -1.06 3.00 24.04
N LEU A 209 -1.11 3.06 22.71
CA LEU A 209 -2.16 3.77 21.96
C LEU A 209 -3.26 2.84 21.43
N LEU A 210 -3.12 1.52 21.60
CA LEU A 210 -4.15 0.55 21.23
C LEU A 210 -5.22 0.41 22.34
N ASN A 211 -6.32 -0.32 22.06
CA ASN A 211 -7.38 -0.66 23.02
C ASN A 211 -8.09 0.54 23.68
N LYS A 212 -8.63 1.47 22.86
CA LYS A 212 -9.36 2.67 23.34
C LYS A 212 -8.56 3.48 24.37
N SER A 213 -7.26 3.64 24.12
CA SER A 213 -6.37 4.44 24.95
C SER A 213 -6.89 5.86 25.11
N LYS A 214 -6.89 6.38 26.35
CA LYS A 214 -7.21 7.79 26.63
C LYS A 214 -6.17 8.77 26.06
N LYS A 215 -5.02 8.25 25.61
CA LYS A 215 -3.92 9.00 25.00
C LYS A 215 -4.04 9.14 23.49
N LEU A 216 -5.07 8.53 22.88
CA LEU A 216 -5.33 8.61 21.44
C LEU A 216 -6.76 9.08 21.20
N ALA A 217 -6.91 10.21 20.51
CA ALA A 217 -8.20 10.65 19.99
C ALA A 217 -8.19 10.58 18.46
N LEU A 218 -9.08 9.75 17.92
CA LEU A 218 -9.33 9.61 16.49
C LEU A 218 -10.49 10.51 16.07
N SER A 219 -10.66 10.73 14.76
CA SER A 219 -11.70 11.58 14.19
C SER A 219 -11.76 12.97 14.82
N THR A 220 -10.60 13.50 15.21
CA THR A 220 -10.49 14.77 15.94
C THR A 220 -9.93 15.85 15.04
N VAL A 221 -10.74 16.88 14.81
CA VAL A 221 -10.33 18.11 14.11
C VAL A 221 -10.13 19.20 15.16
N ILE A 222 -9.01 19.90 15.08
CA ILE A 222 -8.67 20.99 16.01
C ILE A 222 -8.91 22.31 15.29
N ASP A 223 -9.94 23.04 15.70
CA ASP A 223 -10.25 24.35 15.09
C ASP A 223 -9.39 25.48 15.64
N LYS A 224 -8.87 25.34 16.88
CA LYS A 224 -7.97 26.28 17.56
C LYS A 224 -7.07 25.53 18.55
N VAL A 225 -5.79 25.91 18.59
CA VAL A 225 -4.78 25.42 19.56
C VAL A 225 -4.64 26.40 20.70
#